data_AF-A0A0B1S6S6-F1
#
_entry.id   AF-A0A0B1S6S6-F1
#
_cell.length_a   1.000
_cell.length_b   1.000
_cell.length_c   1.000
_cell.angle_alpha   90.00
_cell.angle_beta   90.00
_cell.angle_gamma   90.00
#
_symmetry.space_group_name_H-M   'P 1'
#
loop_
_entity.id
_entity.type
_entity.pdbx_description
1 polymer ?
#
loop_
_entity_poly.entity_id
_entity_poly.type
_entity_poly.pdbx_seq_one_letter_code
_entity_poly.pdbx_strand_id
1 'polypeptide(L)'
;MRVFYANMYDFFNHHRLNDDECLRDKDFDRDDPHRNEPYRPTWESLSKKSTEFLLHELEPRAVFNGHTHRGCKKRWTHPVEFWEYTVNSFSWRNGDRPSFLLATISDKDVLVNVCHLPNESTVLLLYFLAAAILAVWLLLKFVPFTKSLYVRARRTRFHSPTGDKLLKTG
;
A
#
# COMPACT_ATOMS: atom_id res chain seq x y z
N MET A 1 -24.09 -1.04 -25.35
CA MET A 1 -23.64 -1.00 -23.95
C MET A 1 -22.22 -0.43 -23.93
N ARG A 2 -22.02 0.83 -23.50
CA ARG A 2 -20.70 1.49 -23.56
C ARG A 2 -20.20 1.77 -22.14
N VAL A 3 -19.48 0.80 -21.58
CA VAL A 3 -18.60 1.08 -20.44
C VAL A 3 -17.27 1.51 -21.02
N PHE A 4 -16.80 2.69 -20.62
CA PHE A 4 -15.54 3.21 -21.10
C PHE A 4 -14.45 2.89 -20.09
N TYR A 5 -13.50 2.08 -20.52
CA TYR A 5 -12.19 2.03 -19.90
C TYR A 5 -11.39 3.14 -20.56
N ALA A 6 -11.01 4.17 -19.79
CA ALA A 6 -10.05 5.14 -20.29
C ALA A 6 -8.80 4.36 -20.74
N ASN A 7 -8.41 4.58 -22.00
CA ASN A 7 -7.46 3.81 -22.79
C ASN A 7 -6.34 3.11 -21.99
N MET A 8 -6.12 1.83 -22.35
CA MET A 8 -5.04 0.93 -21.91
C MET A 8 -3.61 1.46 -22.11
N TYR A 9 -3.44 2.68 -22.64
CA TYR A 9 -2.13 3.27 -22.95
C TYR A 9 -1.77 4.49 -22.09
N ASP A 10 -2.74 5.18 -21.46
CA ASP A 10 -2.45 6.24 -20.46
C ASP A 10 -3.73 6.64 -19.69
N PHE A 11 -3.84 6.25 -18.42
CA PHE A 11 -5.06 6.38 -17.59
C PHE A 11 -5.24 7.78 -16.96
N PHE A 12 -5.19 8.85 -17.76
CA PHE A 12 -5.39 10.21 -17.24
C PHE A 12 -6.82 10.43 -16.72
N ASN A 13 -6.95 11.23 -15.67
CA ASN A 13 -8.26 11.65 -15.17
C ASN A 13 -8.95 12.60 -16.16
N HIS A 14 -10.28 12.66 -16.13
CA HIS A 14 -10.99 13.72 -16.86
C HIS A 14 -10.56 15.10 -16.35
N HIS A 15 -10.73 16.10 -17.20
CA HIS A 15 -10.34 17.47 -16.90
C HIS A 15 -10.98 17.95 -15.59
N ARG A 16 -10.17 18.14 -14.55
CA ARG A 16 -10.57 18.68 -13.25
C ARG A 16 -9.40 19.42 -12.61
N LEU A 17 -9.70 20.37 -11.74
CA LEU A 17 -8.68 21.20 -11.09
C LEU A 17 -7.91 20.43 -10.01
N ASN A 18 -8.59 19.59 -9.24
CA ASN A 18 -8.03 18.77 -8.17
C ASN A 18 -9.06 17.70 -7.77
N ASP A 19 -8.83 17.03 -6.65
CA ASP A 19 -9.69 15.98 -6.11
C ASP A 19 -10.67 16.50 -5.05
N ASP A 20 -10.89 17.81 -4.95
CA ASP A 20 -11.76 18.35 -3.90
C ASP A 20 -13.23 17.94 -4.05
N GLU A 21 -13.67 17.72 -5.29
CA GLU A 21 -15.02 17.27 -5.63
C GLU A 21 -15.20 15.75 -5.50
N CYS A 22 -14.15 15.01 -5.13
CA CYS A 22 -14.24 13.57 -4.91
C CYS A 22 -15.09 13.28 -3.66
N LEU A 23 -15.89 12.22 -3.75
CA LEU A 23 -16.71 11.75 -2.67
C LEU A 23 -15.81 11.22 -1.54
N ARG A 24 -16.03 11.75 -0.33
CA ARG A 24 -15.29 11.35 0.86
C ARG A 24 -15.97 10.14 1.49
N ASP A 25 -15.37 8.98 1.31
CA ASP A 25 -15.78 7.76 2.00
C ASP A 25 -14.57 6.92 2.41
N LYS A 26 -14.81 5.83 3.15
CA LYS A 26 -13.74 4.95 3.62
C LYS A 26 -12.89 4.36 2.48
N ASP A 27 -13.43 4.32 1.26
CA ASP A 27 -12.84 3.66 0.10
C ASP A 27 -12.12 4.67 -0.81
N PHE A 28 -12.51 5.95 -0.77
CA PHE A 28 -11.99 7.05 -1.60
C PHE A 28 -11.72 8.32 -0.79
N ASP A 29 -10.51 8.86 -0.96
CA ASP A 29 -10.10 10.23 -0.59
C ASP A 29 -10.36 10.72 0.85
N ARG A 30 -10.81 9.88 1.80
CA ARG A 30 -11.22 10.36 3.14
C ARG A 30 -10.10 11.05 3.93
N ASP A 31 -8.87 10.56 3.82
CA ASP A 31 -7.72 11.10 4.57
C ASP A 31 -6.54 11.46 3.65
N ASP A 32 -6.77 11.77 2.37
CA ASP A 32 -5.69 12.23 1.50
C ASP A 32 -5.37 13.70 1.81
N PRO A 33 -4.18 14.03 2.34
CA PRO A 33 -3.80 15.41 2.62
C PRO A 33 -3.53 16.23 1.36
N HIS A 34 -3.36 15.58 0.21
CA HIS A 34 -2.95 16.18 -1.06
C HIS A 34 -4.10 16.38 -2.06
N ARG A 35 -5.34 16.11 -1.67
CA ARG A 35 -6.54 16.23 -2.52
C ARG A 35 -6.76 17.60 -3.16
N ASN A 36 -6.28 18.66 -2.53
CA ASN A 36 -6.44 20.03 -2.99
C ASN A 36 -5.34 20.47 -3.97
N GLU A 37 -4.33 19.61 -4.20
CA GLU A 37 -3.22 19.92 -5.10
C GLU A 37 -3.73 20.09 -6.54
N PRO A 38 -3.36 21.19 -7.21
CA PRO A 38 -3.85 21.48 -8.54
C PRO A 38 -3.23 20.53 -9.59
N TYR A 39 -4.09 20.00 -10.44
CA TYR A 39 -3.71 19.21 -11.61
C TYR A 39 -3.33 20.09 -12.78
N ARG A 40 -2.28 19.69 -13.50
CA ARG A 40 -1.88 20.28 -14.77
C ARG A 40 -2.64 19.57 -15.89
N PRO A 41 -3.36 20.32 -16.73
CA PRO A 41 -3.97 19.74 -17.93
C PRO A 41 -2.90 19.10 -18.82
N THR A 42 -3.24 17.98 -19.45
CA THR A 42 -2.36 17.10 -20.25
C THR A 42 -1.26 16.37 -19.48
N TRP A 43 -1.20 16.50 -18.15
CA TRP A 43 -0.26 15.80 -17.29
C TRP A 43 -0.97 14.96 -16.23
N GLU A 44 -1.62 15.55 -15.23
CA GLU A 44 -2.38 14.76 -14.24
C GLU A 44 -3.83 14.52 -14.68
N SER A 45 -4.35 15.39 -15.55
CA SER A 45 -5.70 15.31 -16.12
C SER A 45 -5.68 15.58 -17.62
N LEU A 46 -6.71 15.10 -18.32
CA LEU A 46 -6.90 15.39 -19.73
C LEU A 46 -7.14 16.89 -19.98
N SER A 47 -6.89 17.32 -21.21
CA SER A 47 -7.35 18.63 -21.65
C SER A 47 -8.88 18.70 -21.62
N LYS A 48 -9.43 19.91 -21.40
CA LYS A 48 -10.88 20.14 -21.44
C LYS A 48 -11.49 19.66 -22.76
N LYS A 49 -10.85 20.00 -23.89
CA LYS A 49 -11.30 19.59 -25.23
C LYS A 49 -11.33 18.07 -25.41
N SER A 50 -10.30 17.37 -24.93
CA SER A 50 -10.25 15.89 -25.00
C SER A 50 -11.32 15.25 -24.13
N THR A 51 -11.53 15.79 -22.92
CA THR A 51 -12.60 15.35 -22.01
C THR A 51 -13.96 15.51 -22.67
N GLU A 52 -14.30 16.71 -23.17
CA GLU A 52 -15.58 16.98 -23.83
C GLU A 52 -15.81 16.08 -25.04
N PHE A 53 -14.78 15.88 -25.87
CA PHE A 53 -14.84 14.98 -27.02
C PHE A 53 -15.14 13.54 -26.61
N LEU A 54 -14.43 12.99 -25.61
CA LEU A 54 -14.67 11.63 -25.13
C LEU A 54 -16.08 11.46 -24.56
N LEU A 55 -16.56 12.42 -23.77
CA LEU A 55 -17.89 12.36 -23.17
C LEU A 55 -19.00 12.42 -24.23
N HIS A 56 -18.83 13.26 -25.26
CA HIS A 56 -19.77 13.37 -26.37
C HIS A 56 -19.83 12.09 -27.23
N GLU A 57 -18.67 11.54 -27.61
CA GLU A 57 -18.64 10.39 -28.53
C GLU A 57 -19.05 9.08 -27.87
N LEU A 58 -18.77 8.93 -26.57
CA LEU A 58 -18.90 7.65 -25.88
C LEU A 58 -20.15 7.54 -25.03
N GLU A 59 -20.65 8.66 -24.49
CA GLU A 59 -21.75 8.71 -23.51
C GLU A 59 -21.63 7.60 -22.44
N PRO A 60 -20.53 7.61 -21.65
CA PRO A 60 -20.20 6.49 -20.78
C PRO A 60 -21.18 6.38 -19.60
N ARG A 61 -21.45 5.14 -19.15
CA ARG A 61 -22.17 4.89 -17.88
C ARG A 61 -21.25 4.93 -16.65
N ALA A 62 -19.98 4.62 -16.87
CA ALA A 62 -18.92 4.68 -15.86
C ALA A 62 -17.57 4.85 -16.56
N VAL A 63 -16.63 5.48 -15.85
CA VAL A 63 -15.25 5.73 -16.27
C VAL A 63 -14.31 5.20 -15.18
N PHE A 64 -13.23 4.54 -15.60
CA PHE A 64 -12.17 4.06 -14.71
C PHE A 64 -10.80 4.64 -15.11
N ASN A 65 -10.08 5.23 -14.15
CA ASN A 65 -8.77 5.87 -14.31
C ASN A 65 -7.76 5.39 -13.24
N GLY A 66 -6.48 5.78 -13.37
CA GLY A 66 -5.41 5.30 -12.47
C GLY A 66 -4.07 6.03 -12.53
N HIS A 67 -3.95 7.18 -13.21
CA HIS A 67 -2.68 7.89 -13.39
C HIS A 67 -2.21 8.67 -12.15
N THR A 68 -3.12 9.30 -11.40
CA THR A 68 -2.71 10.11 -10.22
C THR A 68 -2.30 9.27 -9.03
N HIS A 69 -2.51 7.95 -9.09
CA HIS A 69 -2.31 7.02 -7.98
C HIS A 69 -3.10 7.40 -6.71
N ARG A 70 -4.12 8.25 -6.86
CA ARG A 70 -5.00 8.74 -5.78
C ARG A 70 -6.45 8.35 -6.06
N GLY A 71 -7.09 7.86 -5.02
CA GLY A 71 -8.37 7.20 -5.07
C GLY A 71 -9.46 8.22 -5.03
N CYS A 72 -10.20 8.37 -6.12
CA CYS A 72 -11.29 9.33 -6.23
C CYS A 72 -12.53 8.68 -6.81
N LYS A 73 -13.69 9.01 -6.23
CA LYS A 73 -14.99 8.70 -6.82
C LYS A 73 -15.74 10.01 -7.05
N LYS A 74 -16.04 10.34 -8.30
CA LYS A 74 -16.70 11.59 -8.68
C LYS A 74 -17.95 11.31 -9.51
N ARG A 75 -19.05 12.01 -9.21
CA ARG A 75 -20.26 12.02 -10.04
C ARG A 75 -20.18 13.18 -11.01
N TRP A 76 -20.33 12.89 -12.29
CA TRP A 76 -20.48 13.88 -13.34
C TRP A 76 -21.97 14.01 -13.65
N THR A 77 -22.47 15.25 -13.78
CA THR A 77 -23.87 15.52 -14.12
C THR A 77 -24.04 16.19 -15.47
N HIS A 78 -22.97 16.76 -16.03
CA HIS A 78 -22.95 17.42 -17.34
C HIS A 78 -21.61 17.11 -18.03
N PRO A 79 -21.57 16.92 -19.36
CA PRO A 79 -22.70 16.87 -20.29
C PRO A 79 -23.54 15.58 -20.22
N VAL A 80 -23.00 14.51 -19.64
CA VAL A 80 -23.67 13.21 -19.44
C VAL A 80 -23.55 12.83 -17.96
N GLU A 81 -24.54 12.12 -17.44
CA GLU A 81 -24.52 11.66 -16.06
C GLU A 81 -23.80 10.30 -15.93
N PHE A 82 -22.69 10.26 -15.19
CA PHE A 82 -21.94 9.02 -14.96
C PHE A 82 -21.07 9.09 -13.71
N TRP A 83 -20.52 7.94 -13.32
CA TRP A 83 -19.55 7.83 -12.24
C TRP A 83 -18.13 7.64 -12.78
N GLU A 84 -17.22 8.46 -12.29
CA GLU A 84 -15.77 8.33 -12.52
C GLU A 84 -15.11 7.73 -11.28
N TYR A 85 -14.28 6.72 -11.50
CA TYR A 85 -13.52 6.02 -10.48
C TYR A 85 -12.04 6.08 -10.82
N THR A 86 -11.24 6.72 -9.97
CA THR A 86 -9.79 6.68 -10.01
C THR A 86 -9.30 5.71 -8.93
N VAL A 87 -8.50 4.72 -9.30
CA VAL A 87 -7.94 3.74 -8.36
C VAL A 87 -6.59 4.21 -7.80
N ASN A 88 -6.27 3.81 -6.56
CA ASN A 88 -4.93 3.97 -6.01
C ASN A 88 -3.92 3.09 -6.75
N SER A 89 -2.64 3.35 -6.54
CA SER A 89 -1.59 2.40 -6.91
C SER A 89 -1.83 1.05 -6.22
N PHE A 90 -1.61 -0.06 -6.94
CA PHE A 90 -1.67 -1.41 -6.35
C PHE A 90 -0.53 -1.67 -5.36
N SER A 91 0.52 -0.84 -5.39
CA SER A 91 1.70 -0.96 -4.53
C SER A 91 1.86 0.26 -3.62
N TRP A 92 2.68 0.10 -2.58
CA TRP A 92 3.04 1.19 -1.67
C TRP A 92 3.92 2.29 -2.30
N ARG A 93 4.34 2.13 -3.57
CA ARG A 93 5.25 3.06 -4.25
C ARG A 93 4.77 4.52 -4.23
N ASN A 94 3.45 4.73 -4.29
CA ASN A 94 2.84 6.04 -4.47
C ASN A 94 1.85 6.41 -3.37
N GLY A 95 1.67 5.57 -2.35
CA GLY A 95 0.74 5.83 -1.26
C GLY A 95 0.63 4.68 -0.28
N ASP A 96 0.27 5.01 0.97
CA ASP A 96 0.17 4.05 2.08
C ASP A 96 -0.96 3.02 1.88
N ARG A 97 -1.99 3.34 1.08
CA ARG A 97 -3.22 2.53 0.94
C ARG A 97 -3.36 1.92 -0.46
N PRO A 98 -2.69 0.80 -0.74
CA PRO A 98 -2.87 0.12 -2.02
C PRO A 98 -4.28 -0.44 -2.16
N SER A 99 -4.86 -0.30 -3.35
CA SER A 99 -6.18 -0.86 -3.63
C SER A 99 -6.33 -1.27 -5.09
N PHE A 100 -7.35 -2.09 -5.35
CA PHE A 100 -7.83 -2.39 -6.70
C PHE A 100 -9.35 -2.31 -6.75
N LEU A 101 -9.89 -2.09 -7.94
CA LEU A 101 -11.33 -2.04 -8.16
C LEU A 101 -11.83 -3.39 -8.66
N LEU A 102 -12.93 -3.85 -8.07
CA LEU A 102 -13.73 -4.95 -8.59
C LEU A 102 -15.01 -4.37 -9.20
N ALA A 103 -15.07 -4.33 -10.53
CA ALA A 103 -16.22 -3.86 -11.26
C ALA A 103 -17.06 -5.02 -11.79
N THR A 104 -18.36 -5.02 -11.51
CA THR A 104 -19.35 -5.91 -12.12
C THR A 104 -20.24 -5.09 -13.04
N ILE A 105 -20.20 -5.43 -14.33
CA ILE A 105 -20.89 -4.68 -15.37
C ILE A 105 -22.06 -5.51 -15.89
N SER A 106 -23.26 -4.94 -15.81
CA SER A 106 -24.50 -5.53 -16.31
C SER A 106 -25.26 -4.52 -17.18
N ASP A 107 -26.20 -5.02 -17.99
CA ASP A 107 -27.00 -4.18 -18.90
C ASP A 107 -27.65 -2.99 -18.18
N LYS A 108 -28.07 -3.19 -16.93
CA LYS A 108 -28.78 -2.20 -16.10
C LYS A 108 -27.84 -1.37 -15.24
N ASP A 109 -26.84 -1.99 -14.62
CA ASP A 109 -26.03 -1.37 -13.57
C ASP A 109 -24.53 -1.65 -13.71
N VAL A 110 -23.71 -0.70 -13.24
CA VAL A 110 -22.26 -0.86 -13.04
C VAL A 110 -21.99 -0.79 -11.55
N LEU A 111 -21.64 -1.93 -10.96
CA LEU A 111 -21.31 -2.04 -9.54
C LEU A 111 -19.80 -2.01 -9.38
N VAL A 112 -19.30 -1.17 -8.49
CA VAL A 112 -17.85 -1.01 -8.26
C VAL A 112 -17.58 -1.13 -6.77
N ASN A 113 -16.74 -2.09 -6.41
CA ASN A 113 -16.22 -2.26 -5.07
C ASN A 113 -14.73 -1.94 -5.05
N VAL A 114 -14.28 -1.33 -3.96
CA VAL A 114 -12.86 -1.11 -3.70
C VAL A 114 -12.34 -2.21 -2.78
N CYS A 115 -11.27 -2.86 -3.19
CA CYS A 115 -10.59 -3.88 -2.42
C CYS A 115 -9.26 -3.32 -1.92
N HIS A 116 -9.13 -3.15 -0.61
CA HIS A 116 -7.93 -2.62 0.02
C HIS A 116 -6.93 -3.74 0.29
N LEU A 117 -5.65 -3.45 0.03
CA LEU A 117 -4.52 -4.25 0.47
C LEU A 117 -4.00 -3.70 1.81
N PRO A 118 -3.18 -4.48 2.56
CA PRO A 118 -2.58 -3.99 3.80
C PRO A 118 -1.80 -2.70 3.58
N ASN A 119 -2.01 -1.73 4.47
CA ASN A 119 -1.29 -0.46 4.39
C ASN A 119 0.22 -0.64 4.58
N GLU A 120 1.03 0.22 3.96
CA GLU A 120 2.49 0.20 4.10
C GLU A 120 2.89 0.30 5.57
N SER A 121 2.30 1.27 6.27
CA SER A 121 2.51 1.53 7.68
C SER A 121 2.16 0.32 8.56
N THR A 122 1.11 -0.42 8.20
CA THR A 122 0.71 -1.63 8.93
C THR A 122 1.72 -2.76 8.71
N VAL A 123 2.17 -2.96 7.47
CA VAL A 123 3.17 -3.98 7.15
C VAL A 123 4.52 -3.67 7.80
N LEU A 124 4.97 -2.41 7.75
CA LEU A 124 6.20 -1.97 8.41
C LEU A 124 6.12 -2.16 9.93
N LEU A 125 4.99 -1.82 10.56
CA LEU A 125 4.77 -2.07 11.98
C LEU A 125 4.89 -3.57 12.33
N LEU A 126 4.28 -4.43 11.52
CA LEU A 126 4.37 -5.88 11.71
C LEU A 126 5.81 -6.38 11.58
N TYR A 127 6.59 -5.86 10.62
CA TYR A 127 8.00 -6.19 10.48
C TYR A 127 8.82 -5.77 11.70
N PHE A 128 8.61 -4.57 12.24
CA PHE A 128 9.29 -4.13 13.46
C PHE A 128 8.94 -5.00 14.66
N LEU A 129 7.66 -5.34 14.84
CA LEU A 129 7.22 -6.23 15.93
C LEU A 129 7.83 -7.63 15.80
N ALA A 130 7.82 -8.21 14.59
CA ALA A 130 8.41 -9.52 14.33
C ALA A 130 9.93 -9.53 14.58
N ALA A 131 10.63 -8.49 14.12
CA ALA A 131 12.06 -8.33 14.35
C ALA A 131 12.39 -8.18 15.85
N ALA A 132 11.58 -7.42 16.60
CA ALA A 132 11.74 -7.27 18.04
C ALA A 132 11.54 -8.59 18.78
N ILE A 133 10.49 -9.36 18.43
CA ILE A 133 10.23 -10.68 19.01
C ILE A 133 11.39 -11.64 18.72
N LEU A 134 11.89 -11.65 17.47
CA LEU A 134 13.02 -12.48 17.07
C LEU A 134 14.30 -12.11 17.83
N ALA A 135 14.58 -10.81 17.98
CA ALA A 135 15.73 -10.31 18.74
C ALA A 135 15.64 -10.72 20.22
N VAL A 136 14.47 -10.55 20.86
CA VAL A 136 14.25 -11.00 22.24
C VAL A 136 14.44 -12.50 22.36
N TRP A 137 13.91 -13.30 21.43
CA TRP A 137 14.10 -14.74 21.43
C TRP A 137 15.57 -15.15 21.30
N LEU A 138 16.32 -14.52 20.38
CA LEU A 138 17.75 -14.76 20.22
C LEU A 138 18.53 -14.40 21.48
N LEU A 139 18.24 -13.26 22.11
CA LEU A 139 18.86 -12.85 23.38
C LEU A 139 18.56 -13.87 24.49
N LEU A 140 17.31 -14.31 24.63
CA LEU A 140 16.92 -15.32 25.61
C LEU A 140 17.57 -16.69 25.39
N LYS A 141 17.93 -17.05 24.15
CA LYS A 141 18.66 -18.30 23.85
C LYS A 141 20.17 -18.14 24.00
N PHE A 142 20.71 -16.97 23.66
CA PHE A 142 22.15 -16.69 23.72
C PHE A 142 22.66 -16.54 25.16
N VAL A 143 21.87 -15.93 26.05
CA VAL A 143 22.24 -15.75 27.47
C VAL A 143 22.46 -17.07 28.23
N PRO A 144 21.56 -18.08 28.19
CA PRO A 144 21.80 -19.36 28.86
C PRO A 144 22.91 -20.17 28.18
N PHE A 145 23.06 -20.08 26.86
CA PHE A 145 24.15 -20.74 26.13
C PHE A 145 25.53 -20.21 26.55
N THR A 146 25.69 -18.89 26.59
CA THR A 146 26.94 -18.23 27.04
C THR A 146 27.23 -18.49 28.52
N LYS A 147 26.21 -18.48 29.39
CA LYS A 147 26.36 -18.88 30.80
C LYS A 147 26.81 -20.34 30.94
N SER A 148 26.22 -21.26 30.18
CA SER A 148 26.61 -22.68 30.17
C SER A 148 28.06 -22.89 29.69
N LEU A 149 28.46 -22.22 28.60
CA LEU A 149 29.84 -22.24 28.11
C LEU A 149 30.82 -21.61 29.09
N TYR A 150 30.46 -20.47 29.72
CA TYR A 150 31.29 -19.81 30.72
C TYR A 150 31.50 -20.70 31.96
N VAL A 151 30.44 -21.34 32.47
CA VAL A 151 30.55 -22.30 33.58
C VAL A 151 31.40 -23.51 33.19
N ARG A 152 31.22 -24.04 31.97
CA ARG A 152 32.01 -25.18 31.46
C ARG A 152 33.49 -24.82 31.31
N ALA A 153 33.81 -23.64 30.77
CA ALA A 153 35.19 -23.13 30.64
C ALA A 153 35.83 -22.79 32.00
N ARG A 154 35.04 -22.41 33.01
CA ARG A 154 35.53 -22.22 34.38
C ARG A 154 35.82 -23.56 35.06
N ARG A 155 34.98 -24.57 34.84
CA ARG A 155 35.16 -25.94 35.38
C ARG A 155 36.39 -26.63 34.77
N THR A 156 36.67 -26.45 33.48
CA THR A 156 37.89 -26.98 32.85
C THR A 156 39.16 -26.28 33.34
N ARG A 157 39.12 -24.97 33.61
CA ARG A 157 40.27 -24.25 34.22
C ARG A 157 40.58 -24.68 35.64
N PHE A 158 39.56 -25.04 36.44
CA PHE A 158 39.76 -25.52 37.82
C PHE A 158 40.27 -26.97 37.88
N HIS A 159 40.11 -27.74 36.80
CA HIS A 159 40.61 -29.13 36.68
C HIS A 159 41.94 -29.21 35.91
N SER A 160 42.67 -28.10 35.80
CA SER A 160 44.03 -28.10 35.26
C SER A 160 44.95 -28.97 36.15
N PRO A 161 45.76 -29.87 35.58
CA PRO A 161 46.49 -30.92 36.30
C PRO A 161 47.76 -30.35 36.95
N THR A 162 47.58 -29.54 37.98
CA THR A 162 48.68 -29.07 38.85
C THR A 162 48.54 -29.54 40.29
N GLY A 163 47.60 -30.47 40.56
CA GLY A 163 47.40 -31.12 41.87
C GLY A 163 47.93 -32.55 41.96
N ASP A 164 48.00 -33.30 40.84
CA ASP A 164 48.31 -34.74 40.88
C ASP A 164 49.81 -35.08 40.89
N LYS A 165 50.70 -34.07 40.96
CA LYS A 165 52.16 -34.30 41.04
C LYS A 165 52.77 -34.10 42.43
N LEU A 166 52.00 -33.76 43.46
CA LEU A 166 52.53 -33.50 44.82
C LEU A 166 52.26 -34.59 45.87
N LEU A 167 51.64 -35.72 45.49
CA LEU A 167 51.38 -36.85 46.39
C LEU A 167 52.24 -38.10 46.10
N LYS A 168 53.31 -37.98 45.29
CA LYS A 168 54.16 -39.13 44.91
C LYS A 168 55.64 -39.06 45.31
N THR A 169 56.03 -38.11 46.15
CA THR A 169 57.37 -38.05 46.74
C THR A 169 57.29 -37.45 48.13
N GLY A 170 57.58 -38.27 49.15
CA GLY A 170 57.62 -37.89 50.56
C GLY A 170 57.16 -39.03 51.44
#